data_AF-A0AAJ1BR32-F1
#
_entry.id   AF-A0AAJ1BR32-F1
#
_cell.length_a   1.000
_cell.length_b   1.000
_cell.length_c   1.000
_cell.angle_alpha   90.00
_cell.angle_beta   90.00
_cell.angle_gamma   90.00
#
_symmetry.space_group_name_H-M   'P 1'
#
loop_
_entity.id
_entity.type
_entity.pdbx_description
1 polymer ?
#
loop_
_entity_poly.entity_id
_entity_poly.type
_entity_poly.pdbx_seq_one_letter_code
_entity_poly.pdbx_strand_id
1 'polypeptide(L)'
;PPDSMPVYPTIASQFADAGVDNLWAGLAAMLNERHGTTFASAEAEMGSDGLPKRDVLIPPERINYLAQVTASVRDYHSRSEEVAGKVRLVQQLEAAASQMRESGSKDAAGDLEAEVANIRDEVPDEAWQDLDRFDEVAGAYNSGETSYMVGSREVQVKTTNQTIEGIDIPRVSLPDTQDWGDRLEWIRSENVPGSFPYTGGCFRSSAPTRCR
;
A
#
# COMPACT_ATOMS: atom_id res chain seq x y z
N PRO A 1 25.79 -1.35 -51.34
CA PRO A 1 24.92 -2.32 -50.64
C PRO A 1 24.33 -1.66 -49.38
N PRO A 2 23.30 -2.19 -48.73
CA PRO A 2 22.84 -1.68 -47.43
C PRO A 2 24.00 -1.56 -46.42
N ASP A 3 24.91 -2.54 -46.44
CA ASP A 3 26.09 -2.61 -45.57
C ASP A 3 27.19 -1.57 -45.86
N SER A 4 27.05 -0.79 -46.94
CA SER A 4 27.98 0.29 -47.29
C SER A 4 27.42 1.69 -47.00
N MET A 5 26.24 1.79 -46.36
CA MET A 5 25.66 3.07 -45.97
C MET A 5 26.22 3.51 -44.61
N PRO A 6 26.58 4.79 -44.42
CA PRO A 6 27.10 5.31 -43.17
C PRO A 6 25.96 5.52 -42.15
N VAL A 7 25.37 4.42 -41.68
CA VAL A 7 24.31 4.42 -40.67
C VAL A 7 24.89 3.98 -39.33
N TYR A 8 24.75 4.83 -38.32
CA TYR A 8 25.31 4.61 -36.99
C TYR A 8 24.19 4.54 -35.93
N PRO A 9 24.04 3.42 -35.20
CA PRO A 9 23.10 3.33 -34.09
C PRO A 9 23.70 4.02 -32.85
N THR A 10 23.00 5.01 -32.31
CA THR A 10 23.49 5.79 -31.15
C THR A 10 22.44 5.93 -30.06
N ILE A 11 22.89 6.06 -28.82
CA ILE A 11 22.06 6.37 -27.64
C ILE A 11 22.64 7.63 -26.99
N ALA A 12 22.38 8.80 -27.57
CA ALA A 12 22.96 10.08 -27.12
C ALA A 12 22.61 10.48 -25.67
N SER A 13 21.57 9.88 -25.07
CA SER A 13 21.22 10.08 -23.66
C SER A 13 22.12 9.30 -22.68
N GLN A 14 22.90 8.34 -23.17
CA GLN A 14 23.80 7.52 -22.36
C GLN A 14 25.20 8.16 -22.34
N PHE A 15 25.77 8.27 -21.14
CA PHE A 15 27.15 8.70 -21.00
C PHE A 15 28.09 7.63 -21.56
N ALA A 16 29.12 8.05 -22.31
CA ALA A 16 30.08 7.16 -22.98
C ALA A 16 29.40 6.10 -23.86
N ASP A 17 28.45 6.52 -24.69
CA ASP A 17 27.79 5.65 -25.66
C ASP A 17 28.73 5.25 -26.79
N ALA A 18 29.01 3.95 -26.92
CA ALA A 18 29.85 3.40 -27.99
C ALA A 18 29.33 3.73 -29.39
N GLY A 19 28.01 3.92 -29.54
CA GLY A 19 27.40 4.33 -30.80
C GLY A 19 27.80 5.75 -31.22
N VAL A 20 27.80 6.69 -30.28
CA VAL A 20 28.30 8.06 -30.50
C VAL A 20 29.80 8.06 -30.82
N ASP A 21 30.59 7.22 -30.15
CA ASP A 21 32.02 7.08 -30.47
C ASP A 21 32.25 6.55 -31.89
N ASN A 22 31.44 5.57 -32.32
CA ASN A 22 31.49 5.02 -33.68
C ASN A 22 31.07 6.06 -34.74
N LEU A 23 30.04 6.85 -34.44
CA LEU A 23 29.63 7.98 -35.27
C LEU A 23 30.74 9.04 -35.38
N TRP A 24 31.41 9.36 -34.27
CA TRP A 24 32.54 10.29 -34.27
C TRP A 24 33.71 9.77 -35.10
N ALA A 25 34.04 8.48 -35.01
CA ALA A 25 35.09 7.87 -35.83
C ALA A 25 34.80 8.02 -37.34
N GLY A 26 33.56 7.75 -37.76
CA GLY A 26 33.13 7.97 -39.15
C GLY A 26 33.22 9.43 -39.59
N LEU A 27 32.73 10.35 -38.76
CA LEU A 27 32.76 11.79 -39.04
C LEU A 27 34.20 12.33 -39.13
N ALA A 28 35.06 11.95 -38.19
CA ALA A 28 36.46 12.34 -38.16
C ALA A 28 37.21 11.89 -39.41
N ALA A 29 36.97 10.65 -39.86
CA ALA A 29 37.56 10.13 -41.11
C ALA A 29 37.15 10.97 -42.32
N MET A 30 35.86 11.27 -42.47
CA MET A 30 35.34 12.08 -43.58
C MET A 30 35.90 13.52 -43.57
N LEU A 31 36.03 14.12 -42.40
CA LEU A 31 36.59 15.47 -42.26
C LEU A 31 38.09 15.49 -42.60
N ASN A 32 38.84 14.50 -42.11
CA ASN A 32 40.27 14.38 -42.40
C ASN A 32 40.51 14.18 -43.90
N GLU A 33 39.71 13.35 -44.58
CA GLU A 33 39.81 13.13 -46.03
C GLU A 33 39.50 14.39 -46.84
N ARG A 34 38.43 15.11 -46.50
CA ARG A 34 37.98 16.28 -47.29
C ARG A 34 38.73 17.57 -47.00
N HIS A 35 39.23 17.73 -45.78
CA HIS A 35 39.74 19.02 -45.30
C HIS A 35 41.19 18.96 -44.80
N GLY A 36 41.86 17.81 -44.88
CA GLY A 36 43.26 17.67 -44.47
C GLY A 36 43.48 17.87 -42.97
N THR A 37 42.45 17.62 -42.16
CA THR A 37 42.52 17.70 -40.70
C THR A 37 43.14 16.43 -40.09
N THR A 38 43.41 16.47 -38.78
CA THR A 38 44.02 15.35 -38.03
C THR A 38 43.21 15.02 -36.76
N PHE A 39 41.88 14.95 -36.88
CA PHE A 39 41.03 14.53 -35.76
C PHE A 39 41.27 13.06 -35.43
N ALA A 40 41.38 12.74 -34.13
CA ALA A 40 41.52 11.39 -33.61
C ALA A 40 40.20 10.91 -32.99
N SER A 41 39.95 9.61 -33.08
CA SER A 41 38.81 8.93 -32.45
C SER A 41 39.31 7.73 -31.64
N ALA A 42 38.67 7.47 -30.50
CA ALA A 42 38.84 6.22 -29.78
C ALA A 42 38.10 5.08 -30.49
N GLU A 43 38.47 3.83 -30.20
CA GLU A 43 37.75 2.66 -30.69
C GLU A 43 36.43 2.50 -29.93
N ALA A 44 35.33 2.30 -30.65
CA ALA A 44 34.02 2.14 -30.06
C ALA A 44 33.81 0.71 -29.54
N GLU A 45 33.43 0.58 -28.27
CA GLU A 45 33.12 -0.72 -27.63
C GLU A 45 31.70 -1.21 -28.00
N MET A 46 31.53 -1.64 -29.25
CA MET A 46 30.26 -2.13 -29.76
C MET A 46 29.97 -3.58 -29.30
N GLY A 47 28.68 -3.92 -29.18
CA GLY A 47 28.25 -5.30 -28.96
C GLY A 47 28.54 -6.20 -30.18
N SER A 48 28.46 -7.52 -29.98
CA SER A 48 28.65 -8.52 -31.05
C SER A 48 27.61 -8.42 -32.18
N ASP A 49 26.49 -7.74 -31.91
CA ASP A 49 25.40 -7.41 -32.83
C ASP A 49 25.62 -6.06 -33.55
N GLY A 50 26.72 -5.36 -33.27
CA GLY A 50 27.03 -4.04 -33.83
C GLY A 50 26.17 -2.91 -33.24
N LEU A 51 25.53 -3.12 -32.09
CA LEU A 51 24.75 -2.11 -31.39
C LEU A 51 25.46 -1.62 -30.12
N PRO A 52 25.26 -0.35 -29.72
CA PRO A 52 25.71 0.11 -28.41
C PRO A 52 24.93 -0.60 -27.31
N LYS A 53 25.62 -0.95 -26.22
CA LYS A 53 24.99 -1.57 -25.07
C LYS A 53 24.15 -0.53 -24.33
N ARG A 54 22.85 -0.79 -24.18
CA ARG A 54 21.93 0.05 -23.40
C ARG A 54 21.93 -0.37 -21.93
N ASP A 55 22.28 0.56 -21.05
CA ASP A 55 22.11 0.36 -19.60
C ASP A 55 20.69 0.75 -19.17
N VAL A 56 19.86 -0.24 -18.85
CA VAL A 56 18.46 -0.03 -18.48
C VAL A 56 18.30 -0.15 -16.95
N LEU A 57 17.90 0.93 -16.29
CA LEU A 57 17.65 0.94 -14.84
C LEU A 57 16.39 0.14 -14.44
N ILE A 58 15.34 0.22 -15.26
CA ILE A 58 14.06 -0.48 -15.03
C ILE A 58 13.86 -1.50 -16.15
N PRO A 59 13.86 -2.80 -15.83
CA PRO A 59 13.59 -3.84 -16.83
C PRO A 59 12.29 -3.58 -17.59
N PRO A 60 12.23 -3.85 -18.90
CA PRO A 60 11.03 -3.62 -19.71
C PRO A 60 9.77 -4.28 -19.13
N GLU A 61 9.90 -5.43 -18.46
CA GLU A 61 8.76 -6.11 -17.83
C GLU A 61 8.11 -5.29 -16.69
N ARG A 62 8.86 -4.36 -16.09
CA ARG A 62 8.40 -3.50 -14.98
C ARG A 62 8.03 -2.10 -15.40
N ILE A 63 7.96 -1.77 -16.69
CA ILE A 63 7.66 -0.41 -17.15
C ILE A 63 6.32 0.13 -16.62
N ASN A 64 5.35 -0.75 -16.34
CA ASN A 64 4.02 -0.42 -15.84
C ASN A 64 3.86 -0.56 -14.32
N TYR A 65 4.95 -0.60 -13.54
CA TYR A 65 4.88 -0.84 -12.09
C TYR A 65 3.99 0.16 -11.33
N LEU A 66 3.98 1.44 -11.72
CA LEU A 66 3.11 2.45 -11.07
C LEU A 66 1.62 2.18 -11.31
N ALA A 67 1.27 1.68 -12.49
CA ALA A 67 -0.10 1.27 -12.79
C ALA A 67 -0.50 0.04 -11.96
N GLN A 68 0.43 -0.91 -11.76
CA GLN A 68 0.22 -2.05 -10.88
C GLN A 68 0.03 -1.62 -9.42
N VAL A 69 0.87 -0.71 -8.91
CA VAL A 69 0.72 -0.15 -7.55
C VAL A 69 -0.64 0.52 -7.37
N THR A 70 -1.07 1.32 -8.36
CA THR A 70 -2.37 2.00 -8.30
C THR A 70 -3.53 1.01 -8.36
N ALA A 71 -3.44 -0.04 -9.18
CA ALA A 71 -4.43 -1.12 -9.23
C ALA A 71 -4.53 -1.83 -7.88
N SER A 72 -3.40 -2.23 -7.29
CA SER A 72 -3.37 -2.89 -5.98
C SER A 72 -4.04 -2.07 -4.87
N VAL A 73 -3.83 -0.75 -4.84
CA VAL A 73 -4.47 0.13 -3.85
C VAL A 73 -5.99 0.22 -4.09
N ARG A 74 -6.43 0.36 -5.34
CA ARG A 74 -7.86 0.40 -5.67
C ARG A 74 -8.55 -0.93 -5.33
N ASP A 75 -7.92 -2.04 -5.68
CA ASP A 75 -8.43 -3.38 -5.39
C ASP A 75 -8.54 -3.60 -3.87
N TYR A 76 -7.58 -3.10 -3.09
CA TYR A 76 -7.66 -3.14 -1.62
C TYR A 76 -8.89 -2.42 -1.08
N HIS A 77 -9.15 -1.18 -1.53
CA HIS A 77 -10.33 -0.43 -1.09
C HIS A 77 -11.63 -1.09 -1.55
N SER A 78 -11.71 -1.53 -2.81
CA SER A 78 -12.91 -2.19 -3.34
C SER A 78 -13.25 -3.48 -2.57
N ARG A 79 -12.24 -4.31 -2.27
CA ARG A 79 -12.43 -5.51 -1.43
C ARG A 79 -12.81 -5.15 0.00
N SER A 80 -12.28 -4.05 0.54
CA SER A 80 -12.60 -3.61 1.89
C SER A 80 -14.06 -3.18 2.00
N GLU A 81 -14.55 -2.43 1.01
CA GLU A 81 -15.96 -2.01 0.91
C GLU A 81 -16.91 -3.21 0.75
N GLU A 82 -16.55 -4.18 -0.11
CA GLU A 82 -17.36 -5.40 -0.28
C GLU A 82 -17.51 -6.18 1.02
N VAL A 83 -16.40 -6.42 1.73
CA VAL A 83 -16.40 -7.16 3.00
C VAL A 83 -17.14 -6.38 4.09
N ALA A 84 -16.93 -5.06 4.19
CA ALA A 84 -17.66 -4.20 5.12
C ALA A 84 -19.18 -4.24 4.86
N GLY A 85 -19.59 -4.25 3.59
CA GLY A 85 -20.99 -4.40 3.20
C GLY A 85 -21.61 -5.72 3.67
N LYS A 86 -20.89 -6.85 3.51
CA LYS A 86 -21.35 -8.16 3.99
C LYS A 86 -21.43 -8.23 5.52
N VAL A 87 -20.43 -7.68 6.21
CA VAL A 87 -20.41 -7.59 7.69
C VAL A 87 -21.60 -6.77 8.20
N ARG A 88 -21.88 -5.62 7.59
CA ARG A 88 -23.07 -4.80 7.89
C ARG A 88 -24.36 -5.59 7.68
N LEU A 89 -24.46 -6.33 6.58
CA LEU A 89 -25.63 -7.14 6.28
C LEU A 89 -25.84 -8.24 7.33
N VAL A 90 -24.78 -8.94 7.74
CA VAL A 90 -24.83 -9.93 8.84
C VAL A 90 -25.38 -9.29 10.10
N GLN A 91 -24.84 -8.15 10.53
CA GLN A 91 -25.31 -7.43 11.72
C GLN A 91 -26.80 -7.09 11.64
N GLN A 92 -27.26 -6.59 10.50
CA GLN A 92 -28.65 -6.21 10.28
C GLN A 92 -29.60 -7.41 10.30
N LEU A 93 -29.20 -8.52 9.68
CA LEU A 93 -29.99 -9.75 9.66
C LEU A 93 -30.06 -10.41 11.04
N GLU A 94 -28.96 -10.40 11.81
CA GLU A 94 -28.95 -10.89 13.20
C GLU A 94 -29.89 -10.08 14.10
N ALA A 95 -29.89 -8.75 13.96
CA ALA A 95 -30.80 -7.87 14.68
C ALA A 95 -32.27 -8.11 14.28
N ALA A 96 -32.55 -8.26 12.97
CA ALA A 96 -33.87 -8.57 12.46
C ALA A 96 -34.38 -9.94 12.95
N ALA A 97 -33.53 -10.98 12.92
CA ALA A 97 -33.86 -12.31 13.42
C ALA A 97 -34.20 -12.29 14.92
N SER A 98 -33.43 -11.53 15.70
CA SER A 98 -33.68 -11.33 17.13
C SER A 98 -35.04 -10.67 17.38
N GLN A 99 -35.37 -9.60 16.66
CA GLN A 99 -36.66 -8.93 16.73
C GLN A 99 -37.82 -9.87 16.31
N MET A 100 -37.63 -10.68 15.27
CA MET A 100 -38.64 -11.64 14.81
C MET A 100 -38.92 -12.71 15.87
N ARG A 101 -37.90 -13.20 16.57
CA ARG A 101 -38.07 -14.13 17.71
C ARG A 101 -38.89 -13.51 18.82
N GLU A 102 -38.57 -12.27 19.21
CA GLU A 102 -39.29 -11.56 20.26
C GLU A 102 -40.76 -11.33 19.89
N SER A 103 -41.04 -11.07 18.61
CA SER A 103 -42.40 -10.92 18.09
C SER A 103 -43.20 -12.24 17.99
N GLY A 104 -42.56 -13.39 18.21
CA GLY A 104 -43.18 -14.72 18.12
C GLY A 104 -43.13 -15.36 16.73
N SER A 105 -42.50 -14.71 15.74
CA SER A 105 -42.35 -15.20 14.36
C SER A 105 -41.10 -16.09 14.22
N LYS A 106 -41.15 -17.29 14.80
CA LYS A 106 -39.97 -18.18 14.87
C LYS A 106 -39.48 -18.70 13.53
N ASP A 107 -40.38 -18.99 12.60
CA ASP A 107 -40.00 -19.53 11.28
C ASP A 107 -39.22 -18.48 10.49
N ALA A 108 -39.72 -17.25 10.43
CA ALA A 108 -39.02 -16.13 9.79
C ALA A 108 -37.66 -15.82 10.43
N ALA A 109 -37.54 -15.97 11.76
CA ALA A 109 -36.26 -15.83 12.41
C ALA A 109 -35.27 -16.94 12.01
N GLY A 110 -35.73 -18.19 11.90
CA GLY A 110 -34.89 -19.30 11.46
C GLY A 110 -34.39 -19.14 10.02
N ASP A 111 -35.24 -18.63 9.12
CA ASP A 111 -34.85 -18.35 7.73
C ASP A 111 -33.76 -17.26 7.66
N LEU A 112 -33.90 -16.19 8.45
CA LEU A 112 -32.89 -15.12 8.53
C LEU A 112 -31.56 -15.63 9.09
N GLU A 113 -31.58 -16.52 10.09
CA GLU A 113 -30.37 -17.09 10.67
C GLU A 113 -29.63 -18.03 9.73
N ALA A 114 -30.38 -18.80 8.93
CA ALA A 114 -29.79 -19.62 7.88
C ALA A 114 -29.05 -18.75 6.86
N GLU A 115 -29.64 -17.60 6.48
CA GLU A 115 -29.00 -16.65 5.57
C GLU A 115 -27.79 -15.96 6.20
N VAL A 116 -27.86 -15.61 7.49
CA VAL A 116 -26.71 -15.10 8.25
C VAL A 116 -25.54 -16.07 8.19
N ALA A 117 -25.79 -17.37 8.42
CA ALA A 117 -24.76 -18.39 8.37
C ALA A 117 -24.08 -18.45 6.98
N ASN A 118 -24.87 -18.40 5.90
CA ASN A 118 -24.36 -18.38 4.53
C ASN A 118 -23.44 -17.17 4.26
N ILE A 119 -23.90 -15.97 4.60
CA ILE A 119 -23.14 -14.74 4.33
C ILE A 119 -21.89 -14.67 5.21
N ARG A 120 -21.98 -15.16 6.46
CA ARG A 120 -20.84 -15.19 7.38
C ARG A 120 -19.70 -16.05 6.83
N ASP A 121 -20.02 -17.18 6.20
CA ASP A 121 -19.03 -18.06 5.55
C ASP A 121 -18.36 -17.41 4.32
N GLU A 122 -19.00 -16.43 3.67
CA GLU A 122 -18.39 -15.66 2.59
C GLU A 122 -17.44 -14.56 3.08
N VAL A 123 -17.55 -14.15 4.34
CA VAL A 123 -16.71 -13.11 4.94
C VAL A 123 -15.40 -13.76 5.44
N PRO A 124 -14.22 -13.26 5.04
CA PRO A 124 -12.95 -13.78 5.55
C PRO A 124 -12.86 -13.67 7.08
N ASP A 125 -12.38 -14.73 7.74
CA ASP A 125 -12.21 -14.77 9.20
C ASP A 125 -11.38 -13.60 9.76
N GLU A 126 -10.43 -13.11 8.98
CA GLU A 126 -9.61 -11.93 9.31
C GLU A 126 -10.46 -10.69 9.62
N ALA A 127 -11.59 -10.50 8.93
CA ALA A 127 -12.49 -9.37 9.17
C ALA A 127 -13.15 -9.44 10.55
N TRP A 128 -13.56 -10.64 10.98
CA TRP A 128 -14.13 -10.85 12.31
C TRP A 128 -13.06 -10.66 13.40
N GLN A 129 -11.85 -11.19 13.19
CA GLN A 129 -10.72 -10.99 14.09
C GLN A 129 -10.31 -9.51 14.22
N ASP A 130 -10.41 -8.75 13.13
CA ASP A 130 -10.12 -7.32 13.15
C ASP A 130 -11.15 -6.54 13.99
N LEU A 131 -12.43 -6.91 13.92
CA LEU A 131 -13.49 -6.33 14.76
C LEU A 131 -13.29 -6.66 16.24
N ASP A 132 -13.01 -7.93 16.57
CA ASP A 132 -12.75 -8.36 17.95
C ASP A 132 -11.53 -7.62 18.53
N ARG A 133 -10.44 -7.53 17.74
CA ARG A 133 -9.24 -6.78 18.13
C ARG A 133 -9.54 -5.30 18.31
N PHE A 134 -10.39 -4.71 17.49
CA PHE A 134 -10.78 -3.31 17.67
C PHE A 134 -11.49 -3.09 19.00
N ASP A 135 -12.39 -3.99 19.41
CA ASP A 135 -13.08 -3.87 20.71
C ASP A 135 -12.11 -3.99 21.88
N GLU A 136 -11.12 -4.89 21.81
CA GLU A 136 -10.03 -4.99 22.80
C GLU A 136 -9.21 -3.70 22.88
N VAL A 137 -8.81 -3.17 21.71
CA VAL A 137 -8.06 -1.92 21.61
C VAL A 137 -8.87 -0.76 22.15
N ALA A 138 -10.15 -0.65 21.79
CA ALA A 138 -11.04 0.41 22.28
C ALA A 138 -11.20 0.36 23.80
N GLY A 139 -11.37 -0.83 24.38
CA GLY A 139 -11.36 -1.01 25.82
C GLY A 139 -10.07 -0.54 26.48
N ALA A 140 -8.90 -0.88 25.90
CA ALA A 140 -7.59 -0.47 26.40
C ALA A 140 -7.35 1.04 26.27
N TYR A 141 -7.82 1.70 25.21
CA TYR A 141 -7.67 3.15 25.06
C TYR A 141 -8.59 3.92 26.02
N ASN A 142 -9.80 3.42 26.27
CA ASN A 142 -10.78 4.02 27.18
C ASN A 142 -10.46 3.81 28.67
N SER A 143 -9.57 2.88 29.02
CA SER A 143 -9.19 2.61 30.42
C SER A 143 -8.31 3.71 31.05
N GLY A 144 -7.68 4.55 30.24
CA GLY A 144 -6.73 5.59 30.67
C GLY A 144 -5.25 5.16 30.62
N GLU A 145 -4.96 3.86 30.56
CA GLU A 145 -3.60 3.30 30.52
C GLU A 145 -3.52 2.04 29.65
N THR A 146 -2.52 1.98 28.77
CA THR A 146 -2.22 0.80 27.94
C THR A 146 -0.78 0.37 28.14
N SER A 147 -0.51 -0.93 28.12
CA SER A 147 0.85 -1.45 28.08
C SER A 147 1.17 -2.08 26.73
N TYR A 148 2.45 -2.07 26.37
CA TYR A 148 2.95 -2.84 25.23
C TYR A 148 4.37 -3.34 25.49
N MET A 149 4.72 -4.44 24.82
CA MET A 149 6.03 -5.05 24.93
C MET A 149 7.01 -4.46 23.90
N VAL A 150 8.16 -3.99 24.38
CA VAL A 150 9.32 -3.63 23.54
C VAL A 150 10.43 -4.62 23.83
N GLY A 151 10.56 -5.63 22.96
CA GLY A 151 11.43 -6.77 23.21
C GLY A 151 10.96 -7.53 24.45
N SER A 152 11.77 -7.57 25.50
CA SER A 152 11.43 -8.21 26.78
C SER A 152 10.88 -7.26 27.85
N ARG A 153 10.68 -5.98 27.54
CA ARG A 153 10.27 -4.95 28.52
C ARG A 153 8.84 -4.49 28.26
N GLU A 154 8.01 -4.55 29.29
CA GLU A 154 6.69 -3.93 29.27
C GLU A 154 6.81 -2.42 29.52
N VAL A 155 6.14 -1.63 28.67
CA VAL A 155 6.07 -0.18 28.77
C VAL A 155 4.61 0.21 28.96
N GLN A 156 4.29 0.76 30.14
CA GLN A 156 2.97 1.33 30.42
C GLN A 156 2.92 2.79 30.01
N VAL A 157 1.81 3.17 29.39
CA VAL A 157 1.63 4.52 28.84
C VAL A 157 0.21 5.00 29.05
N LYS A 158 0.08 6.25 29.51
CA LYS A 158 -1.20 6.93 29.65
C LYS A 158 -1.82 7.19 28.29
N THR A 159 -3.11 6.87 28.17
CA THR A 159 -3.91 7.10 26.98
C THR A 159 -4.65 8.43 27.03
N THR A 160 -4.67 9.12 28.17
CA THR A 160 -5.28 10.45 28.33
C THR A 160 -4.25 11.52 28.74
N ASN A 161 -4.57 12.78 28.46
CA ASN A 161 -3.89 13.96 28.97
C ASN A 161 -4.91 14.89 29.63
N GLN A 162 -4.61 15.35 30.84
CA GLN A 162 -5.47 16.30 31.55
C GLN A 162 -5.19 17.74 31.10
N THR A 163 -6.24 18.51 30.80
CA THR A 163 -6.13 19.93 30.49
C THR A 163 -5.96 20.79 31.76
N ILE A 164 -5.64 22.07 31.57
CA ILE A 164 -5.56 23.04 32.67
C ILE A 164 -6.90 23.15 33.42
N GLU A 165 -8.02 22.96 32.71
CA GLU A 165 -9.38 22.97 33.28
C GLU A 165 -9.79 21.64 33.92
N GLY A 166 -8.87 20.66 33.99
CA GLY A 166 -9.10 19.37 34.64
C GLY A 166 -9.83 18.33 33.78
N ILE A 167 -10.05 18.59 32.49
CA ILE A 167 -10.72 17.66 31.57
C ILE A 167 -9.69 16.66 31.02
N ASP A 168 -9.99 15.36 31.10
CA ASP A 168 -9.17 14.33 30.49
C ASP A 168 -9.51 14.18 29.00
N ILE A 169 -8.51 14.38 28.14
CA ILE A 169 -8.64 14.24 26.68
C ILE A 169 -7.87 12.99 26.24
N PRO A 170 -8.50 12.08 25.47
CA PRO A 170 -7.82 10.91 24.93
C PRO A 170 -6.75 11.32 23.91
N ARG A 171 -5.63 10.60 23.93
CA ARG A 171 -4.54 10.78 22.94
C ARG A 171 -4.90 10.22 21.58
N VAL A 172 -5.81 9.25 21.53
CA VAL A 172 -6.35 8.66 20.31
C VAL A 172 -7.86 8.61 20.47
N SER A 173 -8.57 9.32 19.60
CA SER A 173 -10.02 9.27 19.54
C SER A 173 -10.44 8.16 18.58
N LEU A 174 -11.17 7.17 19.08
CA LEU A 174 -11.70 6.07 18.29
C LEU A 174 -13.13 6.38 17.86
N PRO A 175 -13.60 5.84 16.71
CA PRO A 175 -14.99 5.98 16.32
C PRO A 175 -15.92 5.29 17.34
N ASP A 176 -17.06 5.91 17.60
CA ASP A 176 -18.13 5.41 18.49
C ASP A 176 -19.26 4.71 17.71
N THR A 177 -18.99 4.34 16.44
CA THR A 177 -19.99 3.68 15.58
C THR A 177 -20.40 2.31 16.12
N GLN A 178 -21.71 2.07 16.07
CA GLN A 178 -22.33 0.78 16.38
C GLN A 178 -22.38 -0.13 15.16
N ASP A 179 -22.27 0.40 13.94
CA ASP A 179 -22.28 -0.40 12.72
C ASP A 179 -20.94 -1.13 12.55
N TRP A 180 -21.01 -2.46 12.41
CA TRP A 180 -19.83 -3.29 12.20
C TRP A 180 -19.20 -3.04 10.82
N GLY A 181 -20.02 -2.65 9.82
CA GLY A 181 -19.52 -2.28 8.49
C GLY A 181 -18.65 -1.03 8.54
N ASP A 182 -19.18 0.07 9.06
CA ASP A 182 -18.46 1.34 9.23
C ASP A 182 -17.19 1.15 10.07
N ARG A 183 -17.26 0.34 11.12
CA ARG A 183 -16.12 0.03 11.97
C ARG A 183 -15.02 -0.69 11.17
N LEU A 184 -15.38 -1.71 10.40
CA LEU A 184 -14.41 -2.44 9.58
C LEU A 184 -13.80 -1.57 8.49
N GLU A 185 -14.59 -0.70 7.87
CA GLU A 185 -14.12 0.26 6.87
C GLU A 185 -13.07 1.22 7.48
N TRP A 186 -13.33 1.71 8.70
CA TRP A 186 -12.38 2.55 9.44
C TRP A 186 -11.10 1.78 9.80
N ILE A 187 -11.21 0.54 10.30
CA ILE A 187 -10.06 -0.32 10.61
C ILE A 187 -9.18 -0.53 9.38
N ARG A 188 -9.78 -0.73 8.21
CA ARG A 188 -9.04 -1.02 6.96
C ARG A 188 -8.50 0.23 6.27
N SER A 189 -9.10 1.40 6.48
CA SER A 189 -8.71 2.63 5.79
C SER A 189 -7.78 3.51 6.61
N GLU A 190 -8.00 3.60 7.92
CA GLU A 190 -7.31 4.55 8.79
C GLU A 190 -6.57 3.85 9.94
N ASN A 191 -7.27 2.99 10.66
CA ASN A 191 -6.84 2.27 11.86
C ASN A 191 -6.19 3.15 12.96
N VAL A 192 -5.91 2.53 14.10
CA VAL A 192 -5.13 3.16 15.17
C VAL A 192 -3.66 3.33 14.76
N PRO A 193 -2.97 4.37 15.27
CA PRO A 193 -1.53 4.52 15.07
C PRO A 193 -0.74 3.27 15.47
N GLY A 194 0.21 2.86 14.63
CA GLY A 194 1.00 1.63 14.81
C GLY A 194 0.35 0.36 14.29
N SER A 195 -0.81 0.46 13.61
CA SER A 195 -1.48 -0.65 12.95
C SER A 195 -1.69 -0.34 11.46
N PHE A 196 -1.63 -1.35 10.60
CA PHE A 196 -1.86 -1.20 9.16
C PHE A 196 -3.28 -0.65 8.88
N PRO A 197 -3.48 0.28 7.93
CA PRO A 197 -2.53 0.79 6.92
C PRO A 197 -1.58 1.91 7.38
N TYR A 198 -1.47 2.13 8.69
CA TYR A 198 -0.59 3.12 9.32
C TYR A 198 -0.92 4.58 8.95
N THR A 199 -2.17 4.85 8.54
CA THR A 199 -2.65 6.21 8.23
C THR A 199 -2.54 7.12 9.46
N GLY A 200 -2.84 6.60 10.65
CA GLY A 200 -2.61 7.29 11.93
C GLY A 200 -1.14 7.39 12.37
N GLY A 201 -0.20 6.80 11.62
CA GLY A 201 1.24 6.78 11.89
C GLY A 201 1.81 5.37 12.09
N CYS A 202 3.10 5.20 11.81
CA CYS A 202 3.78 3.90 11.88
C CYS A 202 4.05 3.41 13.32
N PHE A 203 3.93 4.30 14.31
CA PHE A 203 4.18 3.99 15.71
C PHE A 203 2.91 4.17 16.52
N ARG A 204 2.74 3.33 17.55
CA ARG A 204 1.68 3.55 18.53
C ARG A 204 1.90 4.93 19.18
N SER A 205 0.82 5.67 19.40
CA SER A 205 0.85 7.00 20.05
C SER A 205 1.42 6.96 21.48
N SER A 206 1.59 5.77 22.04
CA SER A 206 2.25 5.49 23.30
C SER A 206 3.78 5.32 23.18
N ALA A 207 4.36 5.27 21.99
CA ALA A 207 5.80 5.23 21.82
C ALA A 207 6.40 6.59 22.18
N PRO A 208 7.39 6.68 23.09
CA PRO A 208 8.13 7.91 23.28
C PRO A 208 8.81 8.23 21.95
N THR A 209 8.34 9.26 21.26
CA THR A 209 8.98 9.78 20.04
C THR A 209 10.31 10.39 20.43
N ARG A 210 11.32 9.57 20.69
CA ARG A 210 12.71 10.00 20.57
C ARG A 210 13.00 10.01 19.07
N CYS A 211 12.57 11.08 18.40
CA CYS A 211 13.25 11.48 17.17
C CYS A 211 14.72 11.69 17.55
N ARG A 212 15.60 10.87 16.95
CA ARG A 212 17.05 11.14 16.94
C ARG A 212 17.34 12.19 15.89
#